data_AF-A0A812USI5-F1
#
_entry.id   AF-A0A812USI5-F1
#
_cell.length_a   1.000
_cell.length_b   1.000
_cell.length_c   1.000
_cell.angle_alpha   90.00
_cell.angle_beta   90.00
_cell.angle_gamma   90.00
#
_symmetry.space_group_name_H-M   'P 1'
#
loop_
_entity.id
_entity.type
_entity.pdbx_description
1 polymer ?
#
loop_
_entity_poly.entity_id
_entity_poly.type
_entity_poly.pdbx_seq_one_letter_code
_entity_poly.pdbx_strand_id
1 'polypeptide(L)'
;MEYLVRVVGYGTRRRRYIASCLGIVDLIVALIAIPTLIEKFMNFWQHKGHVNRVYHFLECLRMMRLLKILQYIREVQLLSFALRKDFRFIAVFLFGVFVVVLMLGSCLYAAEGGQKLMNSIPAGMWWATVTICTVGYGDIIPTTVLGKLVASLVMLIGYGLIAIPTLIGTFQTHRALSQALEQSQEPAEENLVVLPPRASDCDSSGLVRPAAGFALLEEAIWTWSRKNHKEPPPESVLEHWFCAAAAGLCPGHGFTAQVHRSYVSNSSCEFLISLYCSKCYAQEKPDDILAQGGVRYSLRTHGPT
;
A
#
# COMPACT_ATOMS: atom_id res chain seq x y z
N MET A 1 9.45 -22.87 -28.24
CA MET A 1 8.09 -23.40 -28.43
C MET A 1 7.07 -22.68 -27.57
N GLU A 2 7.21 -22.65 -26.23
CA GLU A 2 6.29 -21.97 -25.30
C GLU A 2 5.94 -20.52 -25.67
N TYR A 3 6.94 -19.68 -26.02
CA TYR A 3 6.72 -18.28 -26.43
C TYR A 3 5.83 -18.16 -27.69
N LEU A 4 6.08 -19.00 -28.70
CA LEU A 4 5.31 -19.00 -29.95
C LEU A 4 3.87 -19.42 -29.70
N VAL A 5 3.65 -20.45 -28.87
CA VAL A 5 2.30 -20.90 -28.47
C VAL A 5 1.54 -19.78 -27.75
N ARG A 6 2.20 -19.05 -26.83
CA ARG A 6 1.57 -17.90 -26.16
C ARG A 6 1.22 -16.77 -27.14
N VAL A 7 2.13 -16.41 -28.04
CA VAL A 7 1.89 -15.32 -29.02
C VAL A 7 0.74 -15.67 -29.97
N VAL A 8 0.65 -16.93 -30.41
CA VAL A 8 -0.44 -17.41 -31.28
C VAL A 8 -1.76 -17.50 -30.51
N GLY A 9 -1.74 -17.98 -29.26
CA GLY A 9 -2.92 -18.07 -28.39
C GLY A 9 -3.53 -16.72 -28.01
N TYR A 10 -2.74 -15.64 -27.97
CA TYR A 10 -3.23 -14.27 -27.69
C TYR A 10 -3.91 -13.57 -28.88
N GLY A 11 -3.95 -14.18 -30.08
CA GLY A 11 -4.75 -13.75 -31.23
C GLY A 11 -4.70 -12.24 -31.51
N THR A 12 -5.80 -11.53 -31.25
CA THR A 12 -5.98 -10.09 -31.53
C THR A 12 -5.22 -9.14 -30.60
N ARG A 13 -4.74 -9.60 -29.43
CA ARG A 13 -3.98 -8.78 -28.46
C ARG A 13 -2.47 -9.04 -28.46
N ARG A 14 -1.96 -9.80 -29.44
CA ARG A 14 -0.53 -10.15 -29.60
C ARG A 14 0.44 -8.99 -29.41
N ARG A 15 0.15 -7.81 -29.97
CA ARG A 15 1.03 -6.63 -29.87
C ARG A 15 1.15 -6.11 -28.45
N ARG A 16 0.07 -6.18 -27.65
CA ARG A 16 0.05 -5.76 -26.25
C ARG A 16 0.84 -6.72 -25.37
N TYR A 17 0.82 -8.02 -25.67
CA TYR A 17 1.65 -9.01 -24.98
C TYR A 17 3.14 -8.84 -25.30
N ILE A 18 3.50 -8.69 -26.58
CA ILE A 18 4.90 -8.49 -27.01
C ILE A 18 5.51 -7.22 -26.42
N ALA A 19 4.74 -6.14 -26.30
CA ALA A 19 5.18 -4.88 -25.70
C ALA A 19 5.17 -4.88 -24.15
N SER A 20 4.71 -5.96 -23.51
CA SER A 20 4.72 -6.07 -22.05
C SER A 20 6.12 -6.46 -21.55
N CYS A 21 6.49 -6.03 -20.33
CA CYS A 21 7.79 -6.36 -19.73
C CYS A 21 8.06 -7.87 -19.71
N LEU A 22 7.05 -8.69 -19.40
CA LEU A 22 7.16 -10.15 -19.37
C LEU A 22 7.29 -10.75 -20.78
N GLY A 23 6.61 -10.18 -21.77
CA GLY A 23 6.74 -10.57 -23.18
C GLY A 23 8.10 -10.23 -23.77
N ILE A 24 8.69 -9.09 -23.38
CA ILE A 24 10.04 -8.68 -23.78
C ILE A 24 11.08 -9.65 -23.21
N VAL A 25 10.98 -10.04 -21.93
CA VAL A 25 11.88 -11.02 -21.31
C VAL A 25 11.81 -12.37 -22.06
N ASP A 26 10.60 -12.83 -22.39
CA ASP A 26 10.38 -14.10 -23.09
C ASP A 26 10.90 -14.02 -24.55
N LEU A 27 10.78 -12.86 -25.21
CA LEU A 27 11.35 -12.57 -26.52
C LEU A 27 12.89 -12.57 -26.50
N ILE A 28 13.52 -11.91 -25.52
CA ILE A 28 14.98 -11.87 -25.36
C ILE A 28 15.52 -13.29 -25.16
N VAL A 29 14.89 -14.09 -24.31
CA VAL A 29 15.26 -15.49 -24.09
C VAL A 29 15.12 -16.32 -25.37
N ALA A 30 14.06 -16.11 -26.15
CA ALA A 30 13.87 -16.80 -27.42
C ALA A 30 14.92 -16.38 -28.47
N LEU A 31 15.21 -15.08 -28.57
CA LEU A 31 16.19 -14.51 -29.50
C LEU A 31 17.61 -15.03 -29.21
N ILE A 32 18.00 -15.09 -27.93
CA ILE A 32 19.31 -15.59 -27.51
C ILE A 32 19.45 -17.10 -27.75
N ALA A 33 18.35 -17.86 -27.68
CA ALA A 33 18.39 -19.30 -27.90
C ALA A 33 18.64 -19.68 -29.38
N ILE A 34 18.23 -18.84 -30.33
CA ILE A 34 18.30 -19.12 -31.77
C ILE A 34 19.76 -19.26 -32.26
N PRO A 35 20.67 -18.28 -32.03
CA PRO A 35 22.08 -18.40 -32.43
C PRO A 35 22.77 -19.63 -31.83
N THR A 36 22.49 -19.95 -30.56
CA THR A 36 23.09 -21.14 -29.89
C THR A 36 22.60 -22.47 -30.49
N LEU A 37 21.37 -22.50 -31.02
CA LEU A 37 20.81 -23.66 -31.70
C LEU A 37 21.41 -23.82 -33.10
N ILE A 38 21.55 -22.71 -33.83
CA ILE A 38 22.19 -22.68 -35.15
C ILE A 38 23.65 -23.11 -35.04
N GLU A 39 24.40 -22.61 -34.05
CA GLU A 39 25.80 -22.99 -33.86
C GLU A 39 25.94 -24.48 -33.51
N LYS A 40 25.12 -25.01 -32.58
CA LYS A 40 25.13 -26.45 -32.29
C LYS A 40 24.80 -27.29 -33.52
N PHE A 41 23.87 -26.84 -34.35
CA PHE A 41 23.52 -27.51 -35.59
C PHE A 41 24.65 -27.46 -36.63
N MET A 42 25.30 -26.29 -36.78
CA MET A 42 26.44 -26.10 -37.70
C MET A 42 27.69 -26.85 -37.24
N ASN A 43 28.03 -26.81 -35.94
CA ASN A 43 29.17 -27.55 -35.37
C ASN A 43 28.96 -29.07 -35.47
N PHE A 44 27.72 -29.53 -35.37
CA PHE A 44 27.36 -30.93 -35.61
C PHE A 44 27.58 -31.34 -37.09
N TRP A 45 27.24 -30.46 -38.04
CA TRP A 45 27.39 -30.74 -39.47
C TRP A 45 28.82 -30.56 -40.00
N GLN A 46 29.60 -29.63 -39.44
CA GLN A 46 30.86 -29.18 -40.06
C GLN A 46 32.13 -29.63 -39.32
N HIS A 47 32.04 -30.34 -38.19
CA HIS A 47 33.20 -30.86 -37.42
C HIS A 47 34.34 -29.83 -37.19
N LYS A 48 34.05 -28.53 -37.25
CA LYS A 48 35.03 -27.45 -37.05
C LYS A 48 34.76 -26.78 -35.71
N GLY A 49 35.64 -27.06 -34.74
CA GLY A 49 35.59 -26.49 -33.38
C GLY A 49 36.20 -25.09 -33.28
N HIS A 50 35.72 -24.11 -34.05
CA HIS A 50 36.13 -22.72 -33.83
C HIS A 50 35.33 -22.12 -32.67
N VAL A 51 35.98 -21.95 -31.52
CA VAL A 51 35.39 -21.41 -30.30
C VAL A 51 35.22 -19.89 -30.44
N ASN A 52 34.00 -19.42 -30.70
CA ASN A 52 33.73 -17.99 -30.87
C ASN A 52 33.33 -17.35 -29.53
N ARG A 53 34.10 -16.36 -29.07
CA ARG A 53 33.92 -15.70 -27.76
C ARG A 53 32.52 -15.08 -27.58
N VAL A 54 31.89 -14.66 -28.66
CA VAL A 54 30.53 -14.09 -28.68
C VAL A 54 29.47 -15.14 -28.29
N TYR A 55 29.67 -16.41 -28.67
CA TYR A 55 28.70 -17.47 -28.35
C TYR A 55 28.75 -17.86 -26.88
N HIS A 56 29.92 -17.91 -26.25
CA HIS A 56 30.02 -18.11 -24.80
C HIS A 56 29.33 -16.99 -24.00
N PHE A 57 29.44 -15.74 -24.46
CA PHE A 57 28.69 -14.65 -23.83
C PHE A 57 27.16 -14.84 -23.98
N LEU A 58 26.69 -15.29 -25.14
CA LEU A 58 25.27 -15.64 -25.36
C LEU A 58 24.81 -16.85 -24.52
N GLU A 59 25.71 -17.79 -24.21
CA GLU A 59 25.43 -18.92 -23.32
C GLU A 59 25.24 -18.48 -21.87
N CYS A 60 26.04 -17.53 -21.36
CA CYS A 60 25.84 -16.94 -20.05
C CYS A 60 24.45 -16.28 -19.93
N LEU A 61 23.98 -15.64 -20.99
CA LEU A 61 22.66 -15.03 -21.03
C LEU A 61 21.51 -16.05 -21.00
N ARG A 62 21.76 -17.36 -21.14
CA ARG A 62 20.73 -18.40 -20.92
C ARG A 62 20.22 -18.42 -19.49
N MET A 63 20.99 -17.94 -18.51
CA MET A 63 20.54 -17.75 -17.13
C MET A 63 19.34 -16.80 -17.03
N MET A 64 19.11 -15.95 -18.05
CA MET A 64 17.92 -15.11 -18.12
C MET A 64 16.60 -15.90 -18.16
N ARG A 65 16.64 -17.21 -18.47
CA ARG A 65 15.48 -18.10 -18.32
C ARG A 65 15.00 -18.19 -16.87
N LEU A 66 15.86 -17.96 -15.88
CA LEU A 66 15.46 -17.90 -14.47
C LEU A 66 14.48 -16.74 -14.22
N LEU A 67 14.58 -15.63 -14.95
CA LEU A 67 13.60 -14.55 -14.87
C LEU A 67 12.20 -14.97 -15.33
N LYS A 68 12.03 -16.10 -16.03
CA LYS A 68 10.69 -16.65 -16.31
C LYS A 68 9.94 -17.03 -15.05
N ILE A 69 10.64 -17.33 -13.94
CA ILE A 69 9.98 -17.65 -12.67
C ILE A 69 9.13 -16.47 -12.17
N LEU A 70 9.51 -15.24 -12.53
CA LEU A 70 8.76 -14.00 -12.24
C LEU A 70 7.39 -13.98 -12.95
N GLN A 71 7.20 -14.75 -14.02
CA GLN A 71 5.90 -14.88 -14.69
C GLN A 71 4.94 -15.80 -13.92
N TYR A 72 5.48 -16.70 -13.09
CA TYR A 72 4.71 -17.67 -12.32
C TYR A 72 4.29 -17.13 -10.96
N ILE A 73 5.03 -16.16 -10.43
CA ILE A 73 4.68 -15.47 -9.19
C ILE A 73 3.55 -14.48 -9.50
N ARG A 74 2.31 -14.88 -9.22
CA ARG A 74 1.09 -14.06 -9.40
C ARG A 74 1.20 -12.69 -8.73
N GLU A 75 2.02 -12.60 -7.69
CA GLU A 75 2.27 -11.38 -6.91
C GLU A 75 3.29 -10.42 -7.52
N VAL A 76 3.94 -10.76 -8.64
CA VAL A 76 4.88 -9.82 -9.31
C VAL A 76 4.15 -8.56 -9.81
N GLN A 77 2.85 -8.64 -10.05
CA GLN A 77 2.04 -7.46 -10.35
C GLN A 77 1.91 -6.52 -9.15
N LEU A 78 1.75 -7.07 -7.92
CA LEU A 78 1.74 -6.30 -6.68
C LEU A 78 3.13 -5.70 -6.40
N LEU A 79 4.19 -6.50 -6.56
CA LEU A 79 5.56 -6.04 -6.39
C LEU A 79 5.93 -4.94 -7.40
N SER A 80 5.56 -5.10 -8.67
CA SER A 80 5.86 -4.11 -9.71
C SER A 80 5.04 -2.82 -9.56
N PHE A 81 3.81 -2.92 -9.04
CA PHE A 81 3.02 -1.75 -8.68
C PHE A 81 3.67 -0.98 -7.52
N ALA A 82 4.10 -1.69 -6.47
CA ALA A 82 4.82 -1.11 -5.34
C ALA A 82 6.13 -0.44 -5.78
N LEU A 83 6.96 -1.14 -6.58
CA LEU A 83 8.23 -0.61 -7.08
C LEU A 83 8.04 0.61 -7.99
N ARG A 84 7.00 0.65 -8.83
CA ARG A 84 6.73 1.81 -9.70
C ARG A 84 6.30 3.04 -8.90
N LYS A 85 5.55 2.83 -7.82
CA LYS A 85 5.15 3.91 -6.91
C LYS A 85 6.39 4.58 -6.29
N ASP A 86 7.40 3.78 -5.95
CA ASP A 86 8.60 4.24 -5.26
C ASP A 86 9.80 4.49 -6.20
N PHE A 87 9.66 4.22 -7.50
CA PHE A 87 10.77 4.32 -8.46
C PHE A 87 11.41 5.70 -8.50
N ARG A 88 10.60 6.77 -8.44
CA ARG A 88 11.11 8.15 -8.41
C ARG A 88 11.98 8.40 -7.17
N PHE A 89 11.55 7.88 -6.01
CA PHE A 89 12.28 8.00 -4.76
C PHE A 89 13.61 7.23 -4.82
N ILE A 90 13.56 5.98 -5.27
CA ILE A 90 14.74 5.13 -5.45
C ILE A 90 15.74 5.77 -6.43
N ALA A 91 15.25 6.32 -7.54
CA ALA A 91 16.09 6.97 -8.55
C ALA A 91 16.80 8.21 -8.00
N VAL A 92 16.09 9.08 -7.27
CA VAL A 92 16.68 10.26 -6.63
C VAL A 92 17.71 9.86 -5.58
N PHE A 93 17.43 8.83 -4.76
CA PHE A 93 18.36 8.30 -3.78
C PHE A 93 19.64 7.76 -4.43
N LEU A 94 19.51 6.89 -5.43
CA LEU A 94 20.65 6.31 -6.15
C LEU A 94 21.48 7.39 -6.87
N PHE A 95 20.83 8.41 -7.43
CA PHE A 95 21.52 9.55 -8.00
C PHE A 95 22.32 10.33 -6.95
N GLY A 96 21.73 10.57 -5.77
CA GLY A 96 22.42 11.20 -4.65
C GLY A 96 23.64 10.40 -4.19
N VAL A 97 23.49 9.08 -4.02
CA VAL A 97 24.61 8.18 -3.68
C VAL A 97 25.71 8.24 -4.75
N PHE A 98 25.34 8.24 -6.04
CA PHE A 98 26.29 8.35 -7.13
C PHE A 98 27.10 9.66 -7.08
N VAL A 99 26.44 10.80 -6.80
CA VAL A 99 27.13 12.09 -6.64
C VAL A 99 28.08 12.07 -5.44
N VAL A 100 27.66 11.51 -4.30
CA VAL A 100 28.50 11.38 -3.11
C VAL A 100 29.72 10.48 -3.37
N VAL A 101 29.53 9.34 -4.04
CA VAL A 101 30.61 8.43 -4.46
C VAL A 101 31.59 9.15 -5.38
N LEU A 102 31.09 9.90 -6.36
CA LEU A 102 31.92 10.66 -7.29
C LEU A 102 32.76 11.71 -6.54
N MET A 103 32.14 12.46 -5.63
CA MET A 103 32.82 13.49 -4.83
C MET A 103 33.87 12.88 -3.90
N LEU A 104 33.48 11.90 -3.08
CA LEU A 104 34.38 11.26 -2.10
C LEU A 104 35.49 10.46 -2.77
N GLY A 105 35.18 9.73 -3.85
CA GLY A 105 36.16 8.99 -4.65
C GLY A 105 37.20 9.91 -5.30
N SER A 106 36.77 11.08 -5.80
CA SER A 106 37.68 12.10 -6.34
C SER A 106 38.56 12.73 -5.25
N CYS A 107 37.99 13.06 -4.08
CA CYS A 107 38.76 13.56 -2.94
C CYS A 107 39.80 12.55 -2.47
N LEU A 108 39.44 11.26 -2.41
CA LEU A 108 40.37 10.21 -2.02
C LEU A 108 41.50 10.02 -3.04
N TYR A 109 41.18 10.04 -4.33
CA TYR A 109 42.19 10.01 -5.39
C TYR A 109 43.18 11.17 -5.27
N ALA A 110 42.68 12.39 -5.02
CA ALA A 110 43.52 13.56 -4.79
C ALA A 110 44.39 13.42 -3.52
N ALA A 111 43.84 12.82 -2.46
CA ALA A 111 44.57 12.60 -1.20
C ALA A 111 45.68 11.55 -1.30
N GLU A 112 45.47 10.48 -2.08
CA GLU A 112 46.48 9.44 -2.34
C GLU A 112 47.46 9.83 -3.45
N GLY A 113 47.19 10.90 -4.21
CA GLY A 113 48.09 11.42 -5.24
C GLY A 113 48.35 10.44 -6.40
N GLY A 114 47.41 9.55 -6.69
CA GLY A 114 47.54 8.61 -7.82
C GLY A 114 48.48 7.42 -7.60
N GLN A 115 48.87 7.11 -6.37
CA GLN A 115 49.82 6.01 -6.09
C GLN A 115 49.18 4.61 -6.15
N LYS A 116 49.97 3.61 -6.59
CA LYS A 116 49.65 2.18 -6.59
C LYS A 116 48.35 1.84 -7.37
N LEU A 117 47.36 1.27 -6.67
CA LEU A 117 46.09 0.80 -7.24
C LEU A 117 45.06 1.93 -7.40
N MET A 118 45.28 3.10 -6.78
CA MET A 118 44.39 4.27 -6.88
C MET A 118 44.83 5.18 -8.03
N ASN A 119 44.96 4.62 -9.23
CA ASN A 119 45.58 5.31 -10.38
C ASN A 119 44.64 6.26 -11.14
N SER A 120 43.34 6.21 -10.87
CA SER A 120 42.32 6.96 -11.60
C SER A 120 41.12 7.30 -10.72
N ILE A 121 40.37 8.34 -11.07
CA ILE A 121 39.14 8.72 -10.36
C ILE A 121 38.12 7.56 -10.30
N PRO A 122 37.88 6.79 -11.39
CA PRO A 122 37.01 5.61 -11.33
C PRO A 122 37.47 4.54 -10.34
N ALA A 123 38.78 4.37 -10.11
CA ALA A 123 39.30 3.46 -9.08
C ALA A 123 38.93 3.94 -7.67
N GLY A 124 39.00 5.26 -7.42
CA GLY A 124 38.51 5.87 -6.17
C GLY A 124 36.99 5.74 -6.00
N MET A 125 36.21 5.88 -7.08
CA MET A 125 34.76 5.65 -7.07
C MET A 125 34.41 4.20 -6.77
N TRP A 126 35.13 3.23 -7.35
CA TRP A 126 34.98 1.81 -7.05
C TRP A 126 35.20 1.53 -5.56
N TRP A 127 36.31 2.02 -5.01
CA TRP A 127 36.61 1.88 -3.58
C TRP A 127 35.51 2.51 -2.69
N ALA A 128 35.07 3.72 -3.01
CA ALA A 128 34.05 4.44 -2.25
C ALA A 128 32.70 3.69 -2.29
N THR A 129 32.33 3.13 -3.45
CA THR A 129 31.10 2.33 -3.60
C THR A 129 31.14 1.08 -2.74
N VAL A 130 32.22 0.30 -2.82
CA VAL A 130 32.42 -0.95 -2.06
C VAL A 130 32.42 -0.69 -0.55
N THR A 131 32.97 0.46 -0.13
CA THR A 131 33.04 0.88 1.28
C THR A 131 31.68 1.37 1.80
N ILE A 132 30.98 2.23 1.06
CA ILE A 132 29.63 2.72 1.42
C ILE A 132 28.64 1.57 1.48
N CYS A 133 28.73 0.61 0.57
CA CYS A 133 27.93 -0.61 0.58
C CYS A 133 28.39 -1.64 1.63
N THR A 134 29.38 -1.32 2.47
CA THR A 134 29.93 -2.18 3.53
C THR A 134 30.48 -3.54 3.06
N VAL A 135 30.75 -3.70 1.76
CA VAL A 135 31.27 -4.96 1.20
C VAL A 135 32.76 -5.13 1.53
N GLY A 136 33.55 -4.07 1.34
CA GLY A 136 34.95 -4.02 1.77
C GLY A 136 35.85 -5.13 1.22
N TYR A 137 35.94 -5.30 -0.11
CA TYR A 137 36.78 -6.34 -0.72
C TYR A 137 38.27 -6.31 -0.32
N GLY A 138 38.80 -5.13 0.02
CA GLY A 138 40.20 -4.97 0.44
C GLY A 138 41.21 -5.04 -0.71
N ASP A 139 40.74 -4.96 -1.96
CA ASP A 139 41.56 -4.93 -3.18
C ASP A 139 42.30 -3.59 -3.36
N ILE A 140 41.65 -2.49 -2.97
CA ILE A 140 42.23 -1.14 -2.94
C ILE A 140 42.10 -0.61 -1.51
N ILE A 141 43.17 -0.05 -0.95
CA ILE A 141 43.17 0.49 0.41
C ILE A 141 43.99 1.78 0.44
N PRO A 142 43.47 2.89 1.00
CA PRO A 142 44.23 4.12 1.15
C PRO A 142 45.39 3.92 2.11
N THR A 143 46.57 4.38 1.70
CA THR A 143 47.82 4.18 2.44
C THR A 143 48.30 5.43 3.14
N THR A 144 47.97 6.60 2.60
CA THR A 144 48.37 7.90 3.14
C THR A 144 47.57 8.25 4.40
N VAL A 145 48.15 9.09 5.27
CA VAL A 145 47.47 9.57 6.48
C VAL A 145 46.21 10.36 6.11
N LEU A 146 46.31 11.24 5.11
CA LEU A 146 45.19 12.03 4.61
C LEU A 146 44.09 11.13 4.00
N GLY A 147 44.48 10.14 3.19
CA GLY A 147 43.55 9.18 2.60
C GLY A 147 42.83 8.33 3.65
N LYS A 148 43.50 7.94 4.74
CA LYS A 148 42.87 7.25 5.88
C LYS A 148 41.86 8.13 6.63
N LEU A 149 42.14 9.43 6.79
CA LEU A 149 41.19 10.38 7.36
C LEU A 149 39.94 10.50 6.49
N VAL A 150 40.12 10.69 5.17
CA VAL A 150 39.01 10.70 4.20
C VAL A 150 38.24 9.39 4.25
N ALA A 151 38.92 8.25 4.31
CA ALA A 151 38.30 6.94 4.38
C ALA A 151 37.44 6.75 5.64
N SER A 152 37.91 7.22 6.79
CA SER A 152 37.13 7.16 8.04
C SER A 152 35.84 7.99 7.94
N LEU A 153 35.90 9.15 7.29
CA LEU A 153 34.73 9.99 7.04
C LEU A 153 33.75 9.31 6.07
N VAL A 154 34.27 8.67 5.01
CA VAL A 154 33.46 7.91 4.05
C VAL A 154 32.69 6.78 4.75
N MET A 155 33.33 6.06 5.68
CA MET A 155 32.67 4.99 6.43
C MET A 155 31.52 5.53 7.30
N LEU A 156 31.72 6.67 7.98
CA LEU A 156 30.68 7.33 8.78
C LEU A 156 29.49 7.79 7.90
N ILE A 157 29.78 8.42 6.76
CA ILE A 157 28.75 8.85 5.80
C ILE A 157 27.99 7.65 5.24
N GLY A 158 28.69 6.54 4.98
CA GLY A 158 28.09 5.30 4.46
C GLY A 158 26.98 4.75 5.37
N TYR A 159 27.20 4.73 6.69
CA TYR A 159 26.16 4.33 7.65
C TYR A 159 24.92 5.24 7.57
N GLY A 160 25.11 6.55 7.43
CA GLY A 160 24.02 7.50 7.25
C GLY A 160 23.23 7.24 5.96
N LEU A 161 23.93 6.96 4.85
CA LEU A 161 23.30 6.70 3.55
C LEU A 161 22.43 5.44 3.55
N ILE A 162 22.83 4.37 4.24
CA ILE A 162 22.03 3.13 4.33
C ILE A 162 20.76 3.34 5.20
N ALA A 163 20.83 4.21 6.21
CA ALA A 163 19.71 4.47 7.11
C ALA A 163 18.56 5.24 6.43
N ILE A 164 18.88 6.18 5.53
CA ILE A 164 17.89 7.07 4.89
C ILE A 164 16.76 6.33 4.13
N PRO A 165 17.04 5.42 3.17
CA PRO A 165 15.98 4.77 2.40
C PRO A 165 15.12 3.86 3.28
N THR A 166 15.75 3.22 4.27
CA THR A 166 15.06 2.36 5.25
C THR A 166 14.09 3.19 6.08
N LEU A 167 14.57 4.30 6.66
CA LEU A 167 13.80 5.15 7.53
C LEU A 167 12.60 5.80 6.80
N ILE A 168 12.84 6.32 5.60
CA ILE A 168 11.78 6.94 4.78
C ILE A 168 10.75 5.88 4.37
N GLY A 169 11.19 4.69 3.96
CA GLY A 169 10.29 3.58 3.63
C GLY A 169 9.41 3.18 4.82
N THR A 170 10.00 3.01 6.00
CA THR A 170 9.26 2.68 7.23
C THR A 170 8.28 3.78 7.64
N PHE A 171 8.64 5.06 7.50
CA PHE A 171 7.70 6.14 7.80
C PHE A 171 6.53 6.20 6.82
N GLN A 172 6.77 5.90 5.54
CA GLN A 172 5.70 5.85 4.54
C GLN A 172 4.73 4.70 4.81
N THR A 173 5.24 3.51 5.12
CA THR A 173 4.39 2.36 5.45
C THR A 173 3.63 2.57 6.75
N HIS A 174 4.27 3.13 7.77
CA HIS A 174 3.61 3.46 9.04
C HIS A 174 2.47 4.46 8.84
N ARG A 175 2.68 5.53 8.06
CA ARG A 175 1.62 6.51 7.77
C ARG A 175 0.45 5.89 7.01
N ALA A 176 0.73 5.05 6.01
CA ALA A 176 -0.31 4.36 5.26
C ALA A 176 -1.12 3.42 6.15
N LEU A 177 -0.46 2.73 7.09
CA LEU A 177 -1.13 1.89 8.09
C LEU A 177 -1.98 2.72 9.06
N SER A 178 -1.44 3.81 9.61
CA SER A 178 -2.18 4.68 10.53
C SER A 178 -3.45 5.23 9.90
N GLN A 179 -3.38 5.68 8.64
CA GLN A 179 -4.56 6.17 7.90
C GLN A 179 -5.59 5.06 7.65
N ALA A 180 -5.15 3.84 7.33
CA ALA A 180 -6.06 2.71 7.15
C ALA A 180 -6.76 2.32 8.46
N LEU A 181 -6.07 2.43 9.60
CA LEU A 181 -6.65 2.19 10.93
C LEU A 181 -7.66 3.30 11.29
N GLU A 182 -7.33 4.57 11.06
CA GLU A 182 -8.25 5.70 11.28
C GLU A 182 -9.53 5.56 10.44
N GLN A 183 -9.39 5.26 9.15
CA GLN A 183 -10.54 5.03 8.26
C GLN A 183 -11.43 3.85 8.66
N SER A 184 -10.87 2.84 9.34
CA SER A 184 -11.66 1.71 9.83
C SER A 184 -12.48 2.05 11.08
N GLN A 185 -12.08 3.09 11.80
CA GLN A 185 -12.68 3.50 13.07
C GLN A 185 -13.65 4.68 12.90
N GLU A 186 -13.36 5.62 11.99
CA GLU A 186 -14.20 6.80 11.73
C GLU A 186 -15.66 6.50 11.34
N PRO A 187 -16.00 5.58 10.42
CA PRO A 187 -17.39 5.36 10.03
C PRO A 187 -18.25 4.75 11.16
N ALA A 188 -17.63 4.11 12.16
CA ALA A 188 -18.35 3.60 13.32
C ALA A 188 -18.62 4.71 14.35
N GLU A 189 -17.65 5.61 14.57
CA GLU A 189 -17.77 6.69 15.54
C GLU A 189 -18.59 7.88 15.03
N GLU A 190 -18.51 8.19 13.73
CA GLU A 190 -19.30 9.25 13.08
C GLU A 190 -20.81 8.95 13.16
N ASN A 191 -21.17 7.69 13.03
CA ASN A 191 -22.57 7.23 13.07
C ASN A 191 -23.11 7.05 14.50
N LEU A 192 -22.28 7.18 15.54
CA LEU A 192 -22.69 6.99 16.92
C LEU A 192 -23.10 8.29 17.61
N VAL A 193 -24.27 8.26 18.25
CA VAL A 193 -24.82 9.34 19.09
C VAL A 193 -25.22 8.76 20.44
N VAL A 194 -24.77 9.40 21.53
CA VAL A 194 -25.17 9.02 22.89
C VAL A 194 -26.20 10.02 23.39
N LEU A 195 -27.35 9.53 23.83
CA LEU A 195 -28.46 10.31 24.38
C LEU A 195 -28.45 10.24 25.92
N PRO A 196 -28.68 11.36 26.61
CA PRO A 196 -28.73 11.39 28.06
C PRO A 196 -29.93 10.60 28.60
N PRO A 197 -29.78 9.85 29.71
CA PRO A 197 -30.90 9.11 30.31
C PRO A 197 -31.93 10.05 30.93
N ARG A 198 -33.22 9.88 30.61
CA ARG A 198 -34.34 10.55 31.30
C ARG A 198 -35.29 9.52 31.89
N ALA A 199 -35.60 9.68 33.18
CA ALA A 199 -36.49 8.77 33.90
C ALA A 199 -37.95 8.81 33.38
N SER A 200 -38.35 9.89 32.70
CA SER A 200 -39.67 10.08 32.09
C SER A 200 -39.94 9.16 30.89
N ASP A 201 -38.87 8.67 30.27
CA ASP A 201 -38.94 7.98 28.97
C ASP A 201 -39.21 6.48 29.15
N CYS A 202 -39.07 5.98 30.39
CA CYS A 202 -39.33 4.61 30.80
C CYS A 202 -40.63 4.53 31.62
N ASP A 203 -41.36 3.42 31.45
CA ASP A 203 -42.51 3.10 32.30
C ASP A 203 -42.07 2.47 33.63
N SER A 204 -42.99 2.25 34.57
CA SER A 204 -42.68 1.63 35.89
C SER A 204 -42.11 0.21 35.79
N SER A 205 -42.28 -0.44 34.64
CA SER A 205 -41.70 -1.74 34.27
C SER A 205 -40.29 -1.64 33.68
N GLY A 206 -39.76 -0.43 33.50
CA GLY A 206 -38.45 -0.16 32.92
C GLY A 206 -38.42 -0.14 31.38
N LEU A 207 -39.53 -0.47 30.72
CA LEU A 207 -39.67 -0.44 29.26
C LEU A 207 -39.78 1.00 28.73
N VAL A 208 -39.23 1.27 27.55
CA VAL A 208 -39.39 2.56 26.87
C VAL A 208 -40.86 2.79 26.52
N ARG A 209 -41.40 3.94 26.90
CA ARG A 209 -42.78 4.30 26.57
C ARG A 209 -42.92 4.50 25.05
N PRO A 210 -44.01 4.01 24.42
CA PRO A 210 -44.24 4.23 22.99
C PRO A 210 -44.21 5.71 22.59
N ALA A 211 -44.74 6.59 23.46
CA ALA A 211 -44.74 8.03 23.26
C ALA A 211 -43.34 8.68 23.36
N ALA A 212 -42.40 8.06 24.09
CA ALA A 212 -41.03 8.56 24.23
C ALA A 212 -40.12 8.13 23.06
N GLY A 213 -40.48 7.04 22.37
CA GLY A 213 -39.68 6.52 21.24
C GLY A 213 -39.49 7.52 20.11
N PHE A 214 -40.51 8.33 19.81
CA PHE A 214 -40.44 9.37 18.77
C PHE A 214 -39.49 10.51 19.16
N ALA A 215 -39.61 11.02 20.39
CA ALA A 215 -38.76 12.10 20.88
C ALA A 215 -37.28 11.69 20.94
N LEU A 216 -36.98 10.45 21.33
CA LEU A 216 -35.62 9.90 21.31
C LEU A 216 -35.05 9.77 19.89
N LEU A 217 -35.89 9.41 18.92
CA LEU A 217 -35.51 9.30 17.52
C LEU A 217 -35.19 10.67 16.92
N GLU A 218 -36.06 11.66 17.15
CA GLU A 218 -35.82 13.05 16.74
C GLU A 218 -34.54 13.59 17.38
N GLU A 219 -34.37 13.44 18.70
CA GLU A 219 -33.15 13.89 19.37
C GLU A 219 -31.89 13.21 18.81
N ALA A 220 -31.94 11.91 18.49
CA ALA A 220 -30.82 11.21 17.87
C ALA A 220 -30.44 11.82 16.51
N ILE A 221 -31.42 12.06 15.64
CA ILE A 221 -31.21 12.64 14.31
C ILE A 221 -30.68 14.07 14.42
N TRP A 222 -31.30 14.87 15.28
CA TRP A 222 -30.92 16.25 15.52
C TRP A 222 -29.49 16.34 16.08
N THR A 223 -29.14 15.47 17.01
CA THR A 223 -27.81 15.46 17.63
C THR A 223 -26.75 14.94 16.65
N TRP A 224 -27.07 13.91 15.86
CA TRP A 224 -26.21 13.40 14.78
C TRP A 224 -25.96 14.45 13.69
N SER A 225 -27.03 15.10 13.22
CA SER A 225 -26.98 16.12 12.16
C SER A 225 -26.21 17.35 12.61
N ARG A 226 -26.35 17.78 13.88
CA ARG A 226 -25.56 18.86 14.46
C ARG A 226 -24.08 18.51 14.60
N LYS A 227 -23.76 17.25 14.92
CA LYS A 227 -22.38 16.72 15.01
C LYS A 227 -21.68 16.73 13.64
N ASN A 228 -22.38 16.31 12.57
CA ASN A 228 -21.75 16.04 11.27
C ASN A 228 -21.97 17.12 10.19
N HIS A 229 -23.06 17.88 10.25
CA HIS A 229 -23.48 18.76 9.13
C HIS A 229 -23.74 20.23 9.50
N LYS A 230 -23.67 20.63 10.78
CA LYS A 230 -23.90 22.02 11.28
C LYS A 230 -25.26 22.68 10.93
N GLU A 231 -26.07 22.08 10.07
CA GLU A 231 -27.40 22.55 9.67
C GLU A 231 -28.50 21.58 10.14
N PRO A 232 -29.68 22.09 10.53
CA PRO A 232 -30.81 21.27 10.96
C PRO A 232 -31.42 20.45 9.81
N PRO A 233 -31.91 19.21 10.06
CA PRO A 233 -32.70 18.50 9.07
C PRO A 233 -34.01 19.27 8.79
N PRO A 234 -34.51 19.30 7.53
CA PRO A 234 -35.72 20.02 7.17
C PRO A 234 -36.95 19.51 7.94
N GLU A 235 -37.85 20.41 8.37
CA GLU A 235 -39.02 20.15 9.24
C GLU A 235 -40.06 19.18 8.63
N SER A 236 -39.99 18.84 7.33
CA SER A 236 -40.99 18.05 6.60
C SER A 236 -40.84 16.53 6.72
N VAL A 237 -40.13 16.02 7.74
CA VAL A 237 -39.55 14.65 7.72
C VAL A 237 -40.34 13.59 8.51
N LEU A 238 -41.41 13.94 9.21
CA LEU A 238 -41.95 13.06 10.27
C LEU A 238 -43.37 12.54 10.01
N GLU A 239 -43.67 12.19 8.76
CA GLU A 239 -44.86 11.39 8.47
C GLU A 239 -44.48 9.93 8.16
N HIS A 240 -44.75 9.06 9.16
CA HIS A 240 -45.39 7.73 9.04
C HIS A 240 -44.72 6.48 9.68
N TRP A 241 -45.63 5.60 10.15
CA TRP A 241 -45.62 4.17 10.57
C TRP A 241 -44.62 3.69 11.64
N PHE A 242 -45.13 3.64 12.88
CA PHE A 242 -44.59 2.88 14.01
C PHE A 242 -44.96 1.39 13.91
N CYS A 243 -43.96 0.51 13.86
CA CYS A 243 -44.12 -0.89 14.27
C CYS A 243 -43.29 -1.12 15.53
N ALA A 244 -43.94 -1.07 16.70
CA ALA A 244 -43.30 -1.35 17.98
C ALA A 244 -42.98 -2.84 18.09
N ALA A 245 -41.75 -3.23 17.78
CA ALA A 245 -41.22 -4.53 18.17
C ALA A 245 -40.82 -4.45 19.66
N ALA A 246 -41.49 -5.24 20.49
CA ALA A 246 -41.25 -5.35 21.92
C ALA A 246 -39.81 -5.83 22.19
N ALA A 247 -39.00 -4.98 22.83
CA ALA A 247 -37.69 -5.37 23.33
C ALA A 247 -37.44 -4.74 24.72
N GLY A 248 -37.07 -5.59 25.68
CA GLY A 248 -36.78 -5.23 27.06
C GLY A 248 -35.51 -4.39 27.19
N LEU A 249 -35.63 -3.07 27.00
CA LEU A 249 -34.54 -2.12 27.23
C LEU A 249 -34.51 -1.74 28.73
N CYS A 250 -33.32 -1.78 29.33
CA CYS A 250 -33.08 -1.68 30.78
C CYS A 250 -33.36 -0.28 31.38
N PRO A 251 -33.88 -0.18 32.62
CA PRO A 251 -34.14 1.09 33.29
C PRO A 251 -32.87 1.77 33.80
N GLY A 252 -32.68 3.05 33.45
CA GLY A 252 -31.78 3.97 34.16
C GLY A 252 -30.36 4.15 33.59
N HIS A 253 -30.04 3.56 32.44
CA HIS A 253 -28.77 3.78 31.74
C HIS A 253 -29.06 4.43 30.38
N GLY A 254 -28.26 5.43 29.98
CA GLY A 254 -28.49 6.22 28.75
C GLY A 254 -28.58 5.37 27.47
N PHE A 255 -29.02 5.98 26.38
CA PHE A 255 -29.20 5.29 25.11
C PHE A 255 -28.06 5.63 24.14
N THR A 256 -27.67 4.67 23.31
CA THR A 256 -26.74 4.88 22.20
C THR A 256 -27.48 4.59 20.90
N ALA A 257 -27.51 5.57 20.00
CA ALA A 257 -28.07 5.45 18.67
C ALA A 257 -26.94 5.29 17.65
N GLN A 258 -27.06 4.32 16.74
CA GLN A 258 -26.25 4.22 15.54
C GLN A 258 -27.10 4.65 14.34
N VAL A 259 -26.70 5.72 13.66
CA VAL A 259 -27.42 6.33 12.54
C VAL A 259 -26.64 6.04 11.26
N HIS A 260 -27.20 5.23 10.36
CA HIS A 260 -26.66 5.00 9.02
C HIS A 260 -27.45 5.80 7.99
N ARG A 261 -26.79 6.69 7.27
CA ARG A 261 -27.38 7.44 6.16
C ARG A 261 -27.10 6.72 4.83
N SER A 262 -28.15 6.48 4.04
CA SER A 262 -28.06 5.92 2.68
C SER A 262 -28.76 6.84 1.69
N TYR A 263 -28.10 7.09 0.54
CA TYR A 263 -28.67 7.93 -0.53
C TYR A 263 -29.43 7.05 -1.51
N VAL A 264 -30.74 7.27 -1.65
CA VAL A 264 -31.60 6.51 -2.57
C VAL A 264 -31.75 7.25 -3.90
N SER A 265 -31.76 8.60 -3.89
CA SER A 265 -31.72 9.45 -5.08
C SER A 265 -31.18 10.86 -4.73
N ASN A 266 -30.94 11.72 -5.74
CA ASN A 266 -30.49 13.10 -5.52
C ASN A 266 -31.43 13.95 -4.64
N SER A 267 -32.70 13.56 -4.50
CA SER A 267 -33.71 14.29 -3.72
C SER A 267 -34.31 13.47 -2.56
N SER A 268 -33.80 12.26 -2.29
CA SER A 268 -34.29 11.42 -1.20
C SER A 268 -33.17 10.73 -0.41
N CYS A 269 -33.14 10.97 0.90
CA CYS A 269 -32.24 10.32 1.84
C CYS A 269 -33.02 9.31 2.69
N GLU A 270 -32.46 8.12 2.90
CA GLU A 270 -32.97 7.12 3.83
C GLU A 270 -32.03 7.04 5.04
N PHE A 271 -32.58 7.17 6.25
CA PHE A 271 -31.85 7.07 7.51
C PHE A 271 -32.25 5.77 8.20
N LEU A 272 -31.27 4.91 8.46
CA LEU A 272 -31.43 3.71 9.26
C LEU A 272 -30.90 3.98 10.67
N ILE A 273 -31.78 3.96 11.68
CA ILE A 273 -31.42 4.26 13.06
C ILE A 273 -31.59 3.01 13.91
N SER A 274 -30.53 2.58 14.56
CA SER A 274 -30.56 1.48 15.53
C SER A 274 -30.36 2.04 16.93
N LEU A 275 -31.33 1.85 17.83
CA LEU A 275 -31.22 2.28 19.23
C LEU A 275 -30.79 1.10 20.11
N TYR A 276 -29.82 1.36 20.98
CA TYR A 276 -29.23 0.41 21.90
C TYR A 276 -29.18 0.97 23.33
N CYS A 277 -29.20 0.11 24.34
CA CYS A 277 -28.82 0.48 25.70
C CYS A 277 -27.30 0.72 25.76
N SER A 278 -26.86 1.86 26.30
CA SER A 278 -25.44 2.26 26.30
C SER A 278 -24.52 1.25 27.02
N LYS A 279 -25.04 0.54 28.03
CA LYS A 279 -24.31 -0.50 28.76
C LYS A 279 -24.09 -1.79 27.96
N CYS A 280 -25.05 -2.16 27.10
CA CYS A 280 -24.97 -3.33 26.24
C CYS A 280 -24.06 -3.07 25.02
N TYR A 281 -24.09 -1.85 24.47
CA TYR A 281 -23.21 -1.44 23.37
C TYR A 281 -21.72 -1.48 23.74
N ALA A 282 -21.38 -1.24 25.00
CA ALA A 282 -19.99 -1.27 25.47
C ALA A 282 -19.39 -2.70 25.58
N GLN A 283 -20.20 -3.75 25.50
CA GLN A 283 -19.79 -5.14 25.78
C GLN A 283 -19.81 -6.07 24.54
N GLU A 284 -20.60 -5.78 23.50
CA GLU A 284 -20.81 -6.66 22.34
C GLU A 284 -20.81 -5.91 20.99
N LYS A 285 -20.66 -6.63 19.87
CA LYS A 285 -20.72 -6.06 18.51
C LYS A 285 -22.16 -5.68 18.11
N PRO A 286 -22.37 -4.59 17.35
CA PRO A 286 -23.71 -4.04 17.05
C PRO A 286 -24.68 -5.02 16.37
N ASP A 287 -24.17 -5.97 15.58
CA ASP A 287 -24.98 -6.98 14.88
C ASP A 287 -25.56 -8.05 15.82
N ASP A 288 -24.85 -8.39 16.91
CA ASP A 288 -25.30 -9.37 17.91
C ASP A 288 -26.36 -8.76 18.86
N ILE A 289 -26.32 -7.44 19.08
CA ILE A 289 -27.26 -6.71 19.95
C ILE A 289 -28.64 -6.54 19.29
N LEU A 290 -28.71 -6.46 17.96
CA LEU A 290 -29.98 -6.42 17.21
C LEU A 290 -30.81 -7.70 17.41
N ALA A 291 -30.15 -8.84 17.63
CA ALA A 291 -30.83 -10.10 17.94
C ALA A 291 -31.36 -10.16 19.40
N GLN A 292 -30.81 -9.35 20.31
CA GLN A 292 -31.15 -9.34 21.73
C GLN A 292 -32.11 -8.21 22.16
N GLY A 293 -32.49 -7.30 21.25
CA GLY A 293 -33.48 -6.26 21.55
C GLY A 293 -33.25 -4.86 20.96
N GLY A 294 -32.37 -4.71 19.95
CA GLY A 294 -32.24 -3.44 19.23
C GLY A 294 -33.47 -3.14 18.35
N VAL A 295 -33.93 -1.90 18.33
CA VAL A 295 -35.00 -1.46 17.42
C VAL A 295 -34.40 -0.69 16.26
N ARG A 296 -34.72 -1.13 15.03
CA ARG A 296 -34.24 -0.54 13.78
C ARG A 296 -35.36 0.24 13.11
N TYR A 297 -35.12 1.52 12.87
CA TYR A 297 -36.05 2.43 12.20
C TYR A 297 -35.50 2.78 10.83
N SER A 298 -36.35 2.79 9.80
CA SER A 298 -36.02 3.38 8.50
C SER A 298 -36.90 4.62 8.31
N LEU A 299 -36.26 5.76 8.09
CA LEU A 299 -36.90 7.03 7.79
C LEU A 299 -36.52 7.44 6.39
N ARG A 300 -37.52 7.61 5.52
CA ARG A 300 -37.31 8.08 4.15
C ARG A 300 -37.72 9.54 4.04
N THR A 301 -36.77 10.39 3.71
CA THR A 301 -37.00 11.81 3.45
C THR A 301 -37.26 12.02 1.96
N HIS A 302 -38.33 12.75 1.65
CA HIS A 302 -38.55 13.32 0.32
C HIS A 302 -38.21 14.81 0.41
N GLY A 303 -37.30 15.28 -0.45
CA GLY A 303 -37.00 16.71 -0.55
C GLY A 303 -38.25 17.51 -0.95
N PRO A 304 -38.32 18.81 -0.62
CA PRO A 304 -39.38 19.66 -1.10
C PRO A 304 -39.36 19.67 -2.63
N THR A 305 -40.54 19.52 -3.22
CA THR A 305 -40.74 19.69 -4.67
C THR A 305 -40.64 21.16 -5.05
#